data_AF-A0A1M4WDE3-F1
#
_entry.id   AF-A0A1M4WDE3-F1
#
_cell.length_a   1.000
_cell.length_b   1.000
_cell.length_c   1.000
_cell.angle_alpha   90.00
_cell.angle_beta   90.00
_cell.angle_gamma   90.00
#
_symmetry.space_group_name_H-M   'P 1'
#
loop_
_entity.id
_entity.type
_entity.pdbx_description
1 polymer ?
#
loop_
_entity_poly.entity_id
_entity_poly.type
_entity_poly.pdbx_seq_one_letter_code
_entity_poly.pdbx_strand_id
1 'polypeptide(L)'
;MDDGKVTKALAAARLKDAKREGSDPDEVKALEYLLDLYAKEVNAKKKAKDARGALDLAALKQYDDLTEAEIKRLVIEDKWLMTIQLRIGNEVNALTLVLVERIQELGERYAETVRDLEGKVAELSVRVTQYLTEMGVD
;
A
#
# COMPACT_ATOMS: atom_id res chain seq x y z
N MET A 1 18.55 17.89 -6.91
CA MET A 1 17.48 17.58 -7.87
C MET A 1 16.24 18.27 -7.33
N ASP A 2 15.62 19.12 -8.13
CA ASP A 2 14.39 19.82 -7.75
C ASP A 2 13.24 18.81 -7.87
N ASP A 3 12.58 18.46 -6.76
CA ASP A 3 11.66 17.31 -6.63
C ASP A 3 10.34 17.45 -7.43
N GLY A 4 10.31 18.26 -8.50
CA GLY A 4 9.15 18.42 -9.39
C GLY A 4 7.89 18.96 -8.70
N LYS A 5 8.01 19.41 -7.44
CA LYS A 5 6.87 19.79 -6.61
C LYS A 5 6.49 21.23 -6.91
N VAL A 6 5.35 21.42 -7.57
CA VAL A 6 4.79 22.75 -7.82
C VAL A 6 4.29 23.35 -6.51
N THR A 7 5.09 24.20 -5.87
CA THR A 7 4.69 24.89 -4.64
C THR A 7 3.73 26.04 -4.94
N LYS A 8 2.96 26.49 -3.93
CA LYS A 8 2.10 27.68 -4.04
C LYS A 8 2.88 28.92 -4.51
N ALA A 9 4.13 29.07 -4.04
CA ALA A 9 4.99 30.18 -4.43
C ALA A 9 5.41 30.10 -5.91
N LEU A 10 5.76 28.90 -6.38
CA LEU A 10 6.11 28.67 -7.79
C LEU A 10 4.90 28.87 -8.71
N ALA A 11 3.72 28.38 -8.33
CA ALA A 11 2.49 28.58 -9.09
C ALA A 11 2.10 30.07 -9.18
N ALA A 12 2.28 30.83 -8.09
CA ALA A 12 2.02 32.27 -8.07
C ALA A 12 3.02 33.05 -8.93
N ALA A 13 4.30 32.67 -8.91
CA ALA A 13 5.33 33.26 -9.77
C ALA A 13 5.01 33.00 -11.25
N ARG A 14 4.72 31.75 -11.62
CA ARG A 14 4.37 31.40 -13.00
C ARG A 14 3.10 32.11 -13.47
N LEU A 15 2.08 32.25 -12.62
CA LEU A 15 0.86 32.98 -12.96
C LEU A 15 1.15 34.45 -13.30
N LYS A 16 2.06 35.10 -12.57
CA LYS A 16 2.45 36.49 -12.82
C LYS A 16 3.18 36.63 -14.16
N ASP A 17 4.09 35.71 -14.45
CA ASP A 17 4.84 35.72 -15.70
C ASP A 17 3.95 35.38 -16.90
N ALA A 18 3.08 34.37 -16.78
CA ALA A 18 2.12 33.99 -17.82
C ALA A 18 1.16 35.15 -18.19
N LYS A 19 0.71 35.94 -17.20
CA LYS A 19 -0.10 37.15 -17.43
C LYS A 19 0.67 38.28 -18.13
N ARG A 20 1.98 38.42 -17.84
CA ARG A 20 2.84 39.44 -18.47
C ARG A 20 3.19 39.07 -19.92
N GLU A 21 3.35 37.78 -20.19
CA GLU A 21 3.71 37.23 -21.50
C GLU A 21 2.50 37.13 -22.45
N GLY A 22 1.27 37.33 -21.95
CA GLY A 22 0.06 37.08 -22.73
C GLY A 22 -0.09 35.61 -23.11
N SER A 23 0.31 34.71 -22.20
CA SER A 23 0.32 33.26 -22.41
C SER A 23 -1.10 32.69 -22.56
N ASP A 24 -1.18 31.39 -22.88
CA ASP A 24 -2.44 30.69 -23.13
C ASP A 24 -3.47 30.97 -22.00
N PRO A 25 -4.68 31.48 -22.34
CA PRO A 25 -5.75 31.71 -21.37
C PRO A 25 -6.06 30.51 -20.49
N ASP A 26 -5.89 29.29 -21.01
CA ASP A 26 -6.19 28.07 -20.25
C ASP A 26 -5.07 27.74 -19.24
N GLU A 27 -3.82 28.12 -19.51
CA GLU A 27 -2.73 28.04 -18.52
C GLU A 27 -2.99 28.99 -17.34
N VAL A 28 -3.40 30.23 -17.63
CA VAL A 28 -3.71 31.24 -16.60
C VAL A 28 -4.86 30.77 -15.71
N LYS A 29 -5.94 30.24 -16.30
CA LYS A 29 -7.07 29.68 -15.54
C LYS A 29 -6.65 28.49 -14.68
N ALA A 30 -5.83 27.58 -15.22
CA ALA A 30 -5.37 26.41 -14.48
C ALA A 30 -4.52 26.81 -13.26
N LEU A 31 -3.65 27.81 -13.40
CA LEU A 31 -2.83 28.34 -12.31
C LEU A 31 -3.65 29.09 -11.25
N GLU A 32 -4.66 29.86 -11.66
CA GLU A 32 -5.61 30.49 -10.72
C GLU A 32 -6.39 29.44 -9.92
N TYR A 33 -6.88 28.41 -10.60
CA TYR A 33 -7.57 27.29 -9.95
C TYR A 33 -6.65 26.54 -8.98
N LEU A 34 -5.40 26.29 -9.36
CA LEU A 34 -4.40 25.66 -8.50
C LEU A 34 -4.14 26.47 -7.22
N LEU A 35 -4.04 27.81 -7.32
CA LEU A 35 -3.85 28.67 -6.16
C LEU A 35 -5.08 28.70 -5.23
N ASP A 36 -6.29 28.66 -5.79
CA ASP A 36 -7.53 28.51 -5.02
C ASP A 36 -7.59 27.16 -4.29
N LEU A 37 -7.22 26.07 -4.97
CA LEU A 37 -7.10 24.75 -4.33
C LEU A 37 -6.11 24.77 -3.17
N TYR A 38 -4.95 25.40 -3.32
CA TYR A 38 -3.99 25.56 -2.21
C TYR A 38 -4.57 26.36 -1.04
N ALA A 39 -5.36 27.40 -1.30
CA ALA A 39 -6.04 28.15 -0.24
C ALA A 39 -7.10 27.30 0.47
N LYS A 40 -7.90 26.55 -0.29
CA LYS A 40 -8.90 25.61 0.25
C LYS A 40 -8.25 24.51 1.09
N GLU A 41 -7.15 23.94 0.62
CA GLU A 41 -6.40 22.91 1.34
C GLU A 41 -5.89 23.42 2.70
N VAL A 42 -5.29 24.61 2.74
CA VAL A 42 -4.81 25.21 4.00
C VAL A 42 -5.97 25.44 4.97
N ASN A 43 -7.09 25.96 4.48
CA ASN A 43 -8.28 26.18 5.30
C ASN A 43 -8.89 24.86 5.81
N ALA A 44 -8.95 23.83 4.97
CA ALA A 44 -9.43 22.51 5.34
C ALA A 44 -8.52 21.85 6.39
N LYS A 45 -7.20 21.91 6.21
CA LYS A 45 -6.21 21.44 7.18
C LYS A 45 -6.35 22.14 8.52
N LYS A 46 -6.55 23.45 8.51
CA LYS A 46 -6.79 24.23 9.74
C LYS A 46 -8.08 23.77 10.43
N LYS A 47 -9.20 23.71 9.72
CA LYS A 47 -10.47 23.22 10.26
C LYS A 47 -10.37 21.81 10.84
N ALA A 48 -9.69 20.90 10.13
CA ALA A 48 -9.46 19.55 10.61
C ALA A 48 -8.61 19.52 11.89
N LYS A 49 -7.55 20.34 11.96
CA LYS A 49 -6.72 20.46 13.17
C LYS A 49 -7.50 21.02 14.35
N ASP A 50 -8.29 22.07 14.13
CA ASP A 50 -9.08 22.72 15.19
C ASP A 50 -10.18 21.76 15.69
N ALA A 51 -10.87 21.06 14.78
CA ALA A 51 -11.86 20.04 15.13
C ALA A 51 -11.24 18.87 15.90
N ARG A 52 -10.05 18.40 15.48
CA ARG A 52 -9.31 17.38 16.20
C ARG A 52 -8.93 17.84 17.61
N GLY A 53 -8.42 19.06 17.76
CA GLY A 53 -8.11 19.61 19.07
C GLY A 53 -9.32 19.72 19.99
N ALA A 54 -10.49 20.10 19.44
CA ALA A 54 -11.73 20.13 20.19
C ALA A 54 -12.19 18.72 20.64
N LEU A 55 -12.07 17.73 19.75
CA LEU A 55 -12.38 16.33 20.06
C LEU A 55 -11.43 15.77 21.12
N ASP A 56 -10.12 15.99 20.98
CA ASP A 56 -9.11 15.53 21.93
C ASP A 56 -9.37 16.14 23.31
N LEU A 57 -9.70 17.43 23.39
CA LEU A 57 -10.06 18.09 24.65
C LEU A 57 -11.36 17.52 25.25
N ALA A 58 -12.36 17.25 24.43
CA ALA A 58 -13.61 16.65 24.89
C ALA A 58 -13.37 15.24 25.44
N ALA A 59 -12.55 14.43 24.76
CA ALA A 59 -12.15 13.11 25.23
C ALA A 59 -11.36 13.18 26.54
N LEU A 60 -10.42 14.13 26.67
CA LEU A 60 -9.67 14.34 27.91
C LEU A 60 -10.58 14.68 29.10
N LYS A 61 -11.60 15.52 28.89
CA LYS A 61 -12.57 15.86 29.95
C LYS A 61 -13.37 14.66 30.44
N GLN A 62 -13.64 13.68 29.58
CA GLN A 62 -14.37 12.48 29.99
C GLN A 62 -13.61 11.64 31.01
N TYR A 63 -12.27 11.74 31.08
CA TYR A 63 -11.50 10.95 32.05
C TYR A 63 -11.83 11.32 33.50
N ASP A 64 -12.21 12.58 33.78
CA ASP A 64 -12.61 13.00 35.12
C ASP A 64 -13.94 12.38 35.55
N ASP A 65 -14.80 12.03 34.58
CA ASP A 65 -16.13 11.45 34.82
C ASP A 65 -16.10 9.91 34.92
N LEU A 66 -14.97 9.27 34.60
CA LEU A 66 -14.87 7.81 34.57
C LEU A 66 -14.83 7.21 35.98
N THR A 67 -15.72 6.25 36.23
CA THR A 67 -15.68 5.44 37.45
C THR A 67 -14.61 4.35 37.39
N GLU A 68 -14.18 3.83 38.54
CA GLU A 68 -13.21 2.73 38.59
C GLU A 68 -13.67 1.48 37.80
N ALA A 69 -14.97 1.18 37.83
CA ALA A 69 -15.53 0.05 37.09
C ALA A 69 -15.40 0.25 35.57
N GLU A 70 -15.65 1.46 35.09
CA GLU A 70 -15.50 1.81 33.67
C GLU A 70 -14.05 1.81 33.24
N ILE A 71 -13.14 2.32 34.09
CA ILE A 71 -11.70 2.25 33.84
C ILE A 71 -11.24 0.80 33.72
N LYS A 72 -11.68 -0.08 34.64
CA LYS A 72 -11.34 -1.51 34.59
C LYS A 72 -11.83 -2.17 33.30
N ARG A 73 -13.06 -1.90 32.88
CA ARG A 73 -13.60 -2.41 31.61
C ARG A 73 -12.77 -1.93 30.42
N LEU A 74 -12.48 -0.63 30.34
CA LEU A 74 -11.71 -0.04 29.24
C LEU A 74 -10.30 -0.64 29.13
N VAL A 75 -9.63 -0.84 30.27
CA VAL A 75 -8.24 -1.35 30.27
C VAL A 75 -8.20 -2.86 30.04
N ILE A 76 -9.02 -3.62 30.76
CA ILE A 76 -8.94 -5.08 30.74
C ILE A 76 -9.61 -5.63 29.48
N GLU A 77 -10.84 -5.22 29.19
CA GLU A 77 -11.63 -5.76 28.09
C GLU A 77 -11.26 -5.07 26.77
N ASP A 78 -11.49 -3.75 26.69
CA ASP A 78 -11.41 -3.05 25.41
C ASP A 78 -9.97 -2.91 24.92
N LYS A 79 -9.01 -2.74 25.83
CA LYS A 79 -7.60 -2.60 25.46
C LYS A 79 -6.85 -3.93 25.45
N TRP A 80 -6.78 -4.63 26.58
CA TRP A 80 -5.90 -5.80 26.69
C TRP A 80 -6.48 -7.05 26.06
N LEU A 81 -7.71 -7.43 26.42
CA LEU A 81 -8.35 -8.63 25.88
C LEU A 81 -8.51 -8.53 24.36
N MET A 82 -9.00 -7.39 23.85
CA MET A 82 -9.10 -7.17 22.40
C MET A 82 -7.75 -7.26 21.69
N THR A 83 -6.68 -6.67 22.27
CA THR A 83 -5.33 -6.76 21.68
C THR A 83 -4.81 -8.20 21.65
N ILE A 84 -5.03 -8.96 22.72
CA ILE A 84 -4.59 -10.36 22.80
C ILE A 84 -5.35 -11.21 21.78
N GLN A 85 -6.66 -11.06 21.69
CA GLN A 85 -7.49 -11.77 20.70
C GLN A 85 -7.04 -11.47 19.27
N LEU A 86 -6.82 -10.19 18.94
CA LEU A 86 -6.34 -9.78 17.63
C LEU A 86 -4.98 -10.41 17.31
N ARG A 87 -4.05 -10.39 18.27
CA ARG A 87 -2.71 -10.99 18.09
C ARG A 87 -2.79 -12.49 17.87
N ILE A 88 -3.57 -13.21 18.67
CA ILE A 88 -3.77 -14.65 18.49
C ILE A 88 -4.34 -14.94 17.09
N GLY A 89 -5.37 -14.20 16.67
CA GLY A 89 -5.94 -14.36 15.32
C GLY A 89 -4.93 -14.10 14.21
N ASN A 90 -4.07 -13.08 14.37
CA ASN A 90 -3.01 -12.80 13.41
C ASN A 90 -1.96 -13.92 13.35
N GLU A 91 -1.56 -14.50 14.49
CA GLU A 91 -0.63 -15.63 14.52
C GLU A 91 -1.22 -16.88 13.86
N VAL A 92 -2.50 -17.16 14.12
CA VAL A 92 -3.21 -18.28 13.46
C VAL A 92 -3.25 -18.07 11.95
N ASN A 93 -3.55 -16.86 11.49
CA ASN A 93 -3.54 -16.53 10.06
C ASN A 93 -2.13 -16.65 9.46
N ALA A 94 -1.10 -16.15 10.14
CA ALA A 94 0.28 -16.24 9.68
C ALA A 94 0.71 -17.71 9.53
N LEU A 95 0.43 -18.55 10.52
CA LEU A 95 0.71 -19.98 10.46
C LEU A 95 -0.07 -20.66 9.32
N THR A 96 -1.33 -20.27 9.12
CA THR A 96 -2.16 -20.79 8.02
C THR A 96 -1.54 -20.48 6.66
N LEU A 97 -1.06 -19.24 6.46
CA LEU A 97 -0.40 -18.84 5.21
C LEU A 97 0.90 -19.61 4.97
N VAL A 98 1.71 -19.82 6.01
CA VAL A 98 2.93 -20.66 5.92
C VAL A 98 2.59 -22.09 5.51
N LEU A 99 1.51 -22.67 6.08
CA LEU A 99 1.06 -24.01 5.70
C LEU A 99 0.55 -24.08 4.26
N VAL A 100 -0.15 -23.05 3.79
CA VAL A 100 -0.60 -22.94 2.39
C VAL A 100 0.60 -22.90 1.44
N GLU A 101 1.59 -22.06 1.72
CA GLU A 101 2.83 -21.98 0.93
C GLU A 101 3.53 -23.35 0.89
N ARG A 102 3.61 -24.03 2.03
CA ARG A 102 4.24 -25.36 2.10
C ARG A 102 3.48 -26.41 1.29
N ILE A 103 2.15 -26.37 1.29
CA ILE A 103 1.32 -27.27 0.47
C ILE A 103 1.53 -26.98 -1.02
N GLN A 104 1.61 -25.71 -1.42
CA GLN A 104 1.90 -25.33 -2.80
C GLN A 104 3.28 -25.83 -3.23
N GLU A 105 4.32 -25.59 -2.43
CA GLU A 105 5.68 -26.08 -2.70
C GLU A 105 5.72 -27.60 -2.87
N LEU A 106 5.04 -28.34 -1.99
CA LEU A 106 4.95 -29.80 -2.11
C LEU A 106 4.15 -30.23 -3.35
N GLY A 107 3.06 -29.53 -3.66
CA GLY A 107 2.26 -29.77 -4.86
C GLY A 107 3.08 -29.59 -6.12
N GLU A 108 3.84 -28.50 -6.23
CA GLU A 108 4.74 -28.24 -7.35
C GLU A 108 5.86 -29.29 -7.44
N ARG A 109 6.51 -29.60 -6.31
CA ARG A 109 7.63 -30.55 -6.29
C ARG A 109 7.23 -31.97 -6.69
N TYR A 110 6.02 -32.37 -6.31
CA TYR A 110 5.51 -33.71 -6.59
C TYR A 110 4.50 -33.75 -7.75
N ALA A 111 4.34 -32.66 -8.50
CA ALA A 111 3.46 -32.60 -9.67
C ALA A 111 3.95 -33.52 -10.80
N GLU A 112 5.26 -33.61 -11.00
CA GLU A 112 5.88 -34.50 -11.99
C GLU A 112 6.71 -35.57 -11.28
N THR A 113 6.43 -36.84 -11.57
CA THR A 113 7.25 -37.91 -10.99
C THR A 113 8.60 -37.98 -11.71
N VAL A 114 9.62 -38.52 -11.02
CA VAL A 114 10.94 -38.77 -11.63
C VAL A 114 10.80 -39.62 -12.90
N ARG A 115 9.87 -40.58 -12.92
CA ARG A 115 9.59 -41.42 -14.09
C ARG A 115 9.02 -40.62 -15.27
N ASP A 116 8.13 -39.65 -14.99
CA ASP A 116 7.58 -38.78 -16.04
C ASP A 116 8.67 -37.90 -16.65
N LEU A 117 9.56 -37.38 -15.81
CA LEU A 117 10.73 -36.61 -16.24
C LEU A 117 11.71 -37.47 -17.06
N GLU A 118 12.02 -38.69 -16.61
CA GLU A 118 12.85 -39.65 -17.35
C GLU A 118 12.25 -39.98 -18.73
N GLY A 119 10.93 -40.16 -18.81
CA GLY A 119 10.22 -40.36 -20.07
C GLY A 119 10.34 -39.17 -21.02
N LYS A 120 10.13 -37.94 -20.52
CA LYS A 120 10.31 -36.71 -21.31
C LYS A 120 11.76 -36.55 -21.78
N VAL A 121 12.75 -36.84 -20.93
CA VAL A 121 14.17 -36.80 -21.30
C VAL A 121 14.46 -37.79 -22.41
N ALA A 122 13.98 -39.03 -22.32
CA ALA A 122 14.18 -40.03 -23.36
C ALA A 122 13.56 -39.61 -24.70
N GLU A 123 12.34 -39.07 -24.69
CA GLU A 123 11.69 -38.56 -25.90
C GLU A 123 12.50 -37.42 -26.54
N LEU A 124 12.93 -36.44 -25.72
CA LEU A 124 13.72 -35.32 -26.19
C LEU A 124 15.10 -35.75 -26.70
N SER A 125 15.77 -36.70 -26.03
CA SER A 125 17.05 -37.26 -26.47
C SER A 125 16.92 -37.92 -27.85
N VAL A 126 15.88 -38.71 -28.09
CA VAL A 126 15.63 -39.30 -29.42
C VAL A 126 15.47 -38.21 -30.47
N ARG A 127 14.69 -37.17 -30.18
CA ARG A 127 14.43 -36.07 -31.11
C ARG A 127 15.72 -35.27 -31.42
N VAL A 128 16.56 -35.03 -30.41
CA VAL A 128 17.86 -34.38 -30.58
C VAL A 128 18.82 -35.23 -31.42
N THR A 129 18.94 -36.52 -31.12
CA THR A 129 19.77 -37.44 -31.91
C THR A 129 19.32 -37.44 -33.36
N GLN A 130 18.01 -37.50 -33.60
CA GLN A 130 17.45 -37.46 -34.95
C GLN A 130 17.82 -36.17 -35.70
N TYR A 131 17.73 -35.01 -35.04
CA TYR A 131 18.17 -33.75 -35.64
C TYR A 131 19.68 -33.66 -35.86
N LEU A 132 20.50 -34.21 -34.97
CA LEU A 132 21.95 -34.25 -35.13
C LEU A 132 22.36 -35.13 -36.34
N THR A 133 21.72 -36.29 -36.50
CA THR A 133 21.90 -37.14 -37.68
C THR A 133 21.45 -36.43 -38.96
N GLU A 134 20.32 -35.71 -38.95
CA GLU A 134 19.88 -34.87 -40.08
C GLU A 134 20.90 -33.76 -40.41
N MET A 135 21.62 -33.25 -39.40
CA MET A 135 22.70 -32.27 -39.56
C MET A 135 24.06 -32.90 -39.93
N GLY A 136 24.16 -34.24 -40.02
CA GLY A 136 25.38 -34.95 -40.39
C GLY A 136 26.41 -35.11 -39.25
N VAL A 137 25.96 -35.01 -38.00
CA VAL A 137 26.75 -35.29 -36.80
C VAL A 137 26.26 -36.61 -36.20
N ASP A 138 27.07 -37.66 -36.31
CA ASP A 138 26.84 -38.97 -35.65
C ASP A 138 27.64 -39.09 -34.34
#